data_AF-A0A219B620-F1
#
_entry.id   AF-A0A219B620-F1
#
_cell.length_a   1.000
_cell.length_b   1.000
_cell.length_c   1.000
_cell.angle_alpha   90.00
_cell.angle_beta   90.00
_cell.angle_gamma   90.00
#
_symmetry.space_group_name_H-M   'P 1'
#
loop_
_entity.id
_entity.type
_entity.pdbx_description
1 polymer ?
#
loop_
_entity_poly.entity_id
_entity_poly.type
_entity_poly.pdbx_seq_one_letter_code
_entity_poly.pdbx_strand_id
1 'polypeptide(L)'
;MATKATRLAARLTAPLLALSIGMLSSVPATAAGGEETPGEAHFVMLAPLSAPIVDGARTTGNLQVTLAVETSDTQLAAKLTGRMPMLRELLLAGVADFARLHAMVFAPVDASLLAAHLDERLQAEAPGAHVRVIELSARPQ
;
A
#
# COMPACT_ATOMS: atom_id res chain seq x y z
N MET A 1 -42.76 -19.16 -33.70
CA MET A 1 -42.49 -19.15 -35.16
C MET A 1 -42.33 -17.71 -35.60
N ALA A 2 -41.12 -17.31 -36.04
CA ALA A 2 -40.79 -16.17 -36.93
C ALA A 2 -39.26 -15.90 -36.81
N THR A 3 -38.40 -16.72 -37.43
CA THR A 3 -37.60 -16.43 -38.65
C THR A 3 -36.75 -15.15 -38.67
N LYS A 4 -35.42 -15.38 -38.67
CA LYS A 4 -34.35 -14.79 -39.52
C LYS A 4 -34.08 -13.28 -39.45
N ALA A 5 -32.80 -12.93 -39.22
CA ALA A 5 -31.95 -12.40 -40.29
C ALA A 5 -30.47 -12.29 -39.87
N THR A 6 -29.65 -13.18 -40.44
CA THR A 6 -28.20 -13.13 -40.57
C THR A 6 -27.77 -12.04 -41.57
N ARG A 7 -26.78 -11.20 -41.26
CA ARG A 7 -25.81 -10.55 -42.19
C ARG A 7 -24.58 -10.14 -41.34
N LEU A 8 -23.46 -10.86 -41.32
CA LEU A 8 -22.42 -11.10 -42.32
C LEU A 8 -21.85 -9.83 -43.00
N ALA A 9 -20.57 -9.62 -42.69
CA ALA A 9 -19.50 -9.06 -43.54
C ALA A 9 -19.56 -7.59 -43.97
N ALA A 10 -18.55 -6.84 -43.54
CA ALA A 10 -17.67 -6.14 -44.48
C ALA A 10 -16.33 -5.82 -43.79
N ARG A 11 -15.31 -6.65 -44.07
CA ARG A 11 -13.92 -6.23 -44.01
C ARG A 11 -13.70 -5.26 -45.16
N LEU A 12 -13.19 -4.07 -44.89
CA LEU A 12 -12.63 -3.20 -45.92
C LEU A 12 -11.32 -2.60 -45.42
N THR A 13 -10.28 -3.20 -45.97
CA THR A 13 -8.86 -2.87 -45.91
C THR A 13 -8.57 -1.68 -46.82
N ALA A 14 -7.50 -0.93 -46.48
CA ALA A 14 -6.63 -0.08 -47.32
C ALA A 14 -6.82 1.46 -47.19
N PRO A 15 -5.81 2.29 -47.54
CA PRO A 15 -4.36 2.04 -47.68
C PRO A 15 -3.45 3.04 -46.94
N LEU A 16 -2.19 2.60 -46.84
CA LEU A 16 -0.93 3.31 -46.65
C LEU A 16 -0.89 4.73 -47.27
N LEU A 17 -0.50 5.73 -46.47
CA LEU A 17 -0.03 7.03 -46.95
C LEU A 17 1.38 7.25 -46.40
N ALA A 18 2.37 7.00 -47.25
CA ALA A 18 3.76 7.27 -47.01
C ALA A 18 4.01 8.78 -47.15
N LEU A 19 4.44 9.42 -46.05
CA LEU A 19 4.91 10.80 -46.05
C LEU A 19 6.38 10.81 -45.63
N SER A 20 7.26 10.95 -46.61
CA SER A 20 8.70 11.14 -46.47
C SER A 20 8.99 12.62 -46.24
N ILE A 21 9.44 12.99 -45.03
CA ILE A 21 9.96 14.33 -44.75
C ILE A 21 11.25 14.20 -43.92
N GLY A 22 12.35 14.70 -44.51
CA GLY A 22 13.34 15.53 -43.82
C GLY A 22 14.34 14.86 -42.89
N MET A 23 15.59 14.75 -43.36
CA MET A 23 16.76 14.58 -42.49
C MET A 23 16.90 15.77 -41.53
N LEU A 24 16.80 15.50 -40.23
CA LEU A 24 17.32 16.35 -39.17
C LEU A 24 18.37 15.54 -38.40
N SER A 25 19.62 15.99 -38.45
CA SER A 25 20.74 15.41 -37.70
C SER A 25 20.44 15.46 -36.20
N SER A 26 20.18 14.30 -35.59
CA SER A 26 20.01 14.18 -34.15
C SER A 26 21.37 14.23 -33.46
N VAL A 27 21.62 15.29 -32.71
CA VAL A 27 22.62 15.30 -31.63
C VAL A 27 22.16 14.27 -30.59
N PRO A 28 23.00 13.32 -30.12
CA PRO A 28 22.63 12.49 -28.99
C PRO A 28 22.65 13.37 -27.74
N ALA A 29 21.50 13.94 -27.39
CA ALA A 29 21.25 14.42 -26.05
C ALA A 29 21.12 13.18 -25.16
N THR A 30 22.18 12.89 -24.40
CA THR A 30 22.10 11.93 -23.29
C THR A 30 21.26 12.56 -22.19
N ALA A 31 19.95 12.46 -22.34
CA ALA A 31 19.03 12.73 -21.25
C ALA A 31 19.07 11.50 -20.34
N ALA A 32 19.93 11.55 -19.31
CA ALA A 32 19.79 10.71 -18.13
C ALA A 32 18.55 11.16 -17.34
N GLY A 33 17.38 11.05 -17.98
CA GLY A 33 16.09 11.04 -17.32
C GLY A 33 15.71 9.59 -17.19
N GLY A 34 16.26 8.92 -16.16
CA GLY A 34 15.68 7.67 -15.71
C GLY A 34 14.28 7.99 -15.23
N GLU A 35 13.30 7.81 -16.10
CA GLU A 35 11.94 7.54 -15.64
C GLU A 35 12.05 6.24 -14.86
N GLU A 36 12.26 6.35 -13.54
CA GLU A 36 12.08 5.26 -12.61
C GLU A 36 10.63 4.81 -12.79
N THR A 37 10.44 3.77 -13.60
CA THR A 37 9.19 3.04 -13.65
C THR A 37 8.88 2.69 -12.20
N PRO A 38 7.72 3.10 -11.64
CA PRO A 38 7.40 2.82 -10.25
C PRO A 38 7.62 1.32 -10.02
N GLY A 39 8.61 1.00 -9.18
CA GLY A 39 8.91 -0.39 -8.85
C GLY A 39 7.65 -1.07 -8.34
N GLU A 40 7.44 -2.33 -8.73
CA GLU A 40 6.28 -3.09 -8.29
C GLU A 40 6.21 -3.10 -6.75
N ALA A 41 5.07 -2.68 -6.20
CA ALA A 41 4.89 -2.62 -4.75
C ALA A 41 4.79 -4.03 -4.16
N HIS A 42 5.62 -4.32 -3.17
CA HIS A 42 5.60 -5.56 -2.41
C HIS A 42 4.95 -5.36 -1.05
N PHE A 43 4.04 -6.26 -0.68
CA PHE A 43 3.30 -6.19 0.59
C PHE A 43 3.64 -7.37 1.50
N VAL A 44 4.08 -7.06 2.72
CA VAL A 44 4.28 -8.02 3.80
C VAL A 44 3.06 -7.97 4.71
N MET A 45 2.26 -9.02 4.66
CA MET A 45 1.01 -9.10 5.41
C MET A 45 1.24 -9.50 6.86
N LEU A 46 0.62 -8.78 7.80
CA LEU A 46 0.66 -9.11 9.23
C LEU A 46 -0.63 -9.78 9.68
N ALA A 47 -0.48 -10.70 10.64
CA ALA A 47 -1.63 -11.18 11.42
C ALA A 47 -2.22 -10.01 12.23
N PRO A 48 -3.55 -9.96 12.44
CA PRO A 48 -4.20 -8.90 13.19
C PRO A 48 -3.53 -8.61 14.53
N LEU A 49 -3.48 -7.33 14.87
CA LEU A 49 -2.96 -6.83 16.13
C LEU A 49 -4.11 -6.29 16.97
N SER A 50 -3.98 -6.42 18.28
CA SER A 50 -4.93 -5.81 19.21
C SER A 50 -4.19 -5.20 20.38
N ALA A 51 -4.60 -3.99 20.74
CA ALA A 51 -4.11 -3.29 21.93
C ALA A 51 -5.29 -2.74 22.75
N PRO A 52 -5.18 -2.72 24.08
CA PRO A 52 -6.21 -2.15 24.93
C PRO A 52 -6.30 -0.63 24.73
N ILE A 53 -7.54 -0.12 24.69
CA ILE A 53 -7.82 1.31 24.80
C ILE A 53 -7.97 1.62 26.29
N VAL A 54 -7.18 2.56 26.80
CA VAL A 54 -7.12 2.90 28.22
C VAL A 54 -7.58 4.34 28.41
N ASP A 55 -8.58 4.52 29.28
CA ASP A 55 -9.04 5.82 29.75
C ASP A 55 -8.81 5.92 31.26
N GLY A 56 -7.90 6.83 31.66
CA GLY A 56 -7.40 6.92 33.02
C GLY A 56 -6.79 5.59 33.50
N ALA A 57 -7.40 4.98 34.51
CA ALA A 57 -6.96 3.70 35.09
C ALA A 57 -7.79 2.49 34.60
N ARG A 58 -8.63 2.66 33.56
CA ARG A 58 -9.55 1.62 33.09
C ARG A 58 -9.30 1.28 31.63
N THR A 59 -9.29 -0.01 31.33
CA THR A 59 -9.44 -0.48 29.95
C THR A 59 -10.90 -0.34 29.56
N THR A 60 -11.18 0.46 28.53
CA THR A 60 -12.54 0.74 28.06
C THR A 60 -12.92 -0.07 26.83
N GLY A 61 -11.92 -0.57 26.10
CA GLY A 61 -12.13 -1.33 24.87
C GLY A 61 -10.82 -1.86 24.31
N ASN A 62 -10.87 -2.34 23.07
CA ASN A 62 -9.70 -2.77 22.31
C ASN A 62 -9.68 -2.09 20.94
N LEU A 63 -8.49 -1.63 20.55
CA LEU A 63 -8.17 -1.28 19.18
C LEU A 63 -7.75 -2.57 18.46
N GLN A 64 -8.41 -2.92 17.38
CA GLN A 64 -8.06 -4.02 16.50
C GLN A 64 -7.64 -3.46 15.14
N VAL A 65 -6.51 -3.94 14.63
CA VAL A 65 -5.94 -3.43 13.39
C VAL A 65 -5.35 -4.56 12.56
N THR A 66 -5.62 -4.51 11.26
CA THR A 66 -4.97 -5.34 10.24
C THR A 66 -4.05 -4.45 9.41
N LEU A 67 -2.79 -4.84 9.30
CA LEU A 67 -1.72 -4.04 8.69
C LEU A 67 -1.00 -4.82 7.59
N ALA A 68 -0.53 -4.10 6.58
CA ALA A 68 0.55 -4.55 5.71
C ALA A 68 1.73 -3.59 5.81
N VAL A 69 2.93 -4.09 5.48
CA VAL A 69 4.10 -3.25 5.21
C VAL A 69 4.38 -3.30 3.71
N GLU A 70 4.29 -2.14 3.06
CA GLU A 70 4.58 -1.89 1.66
C GLU A 70 6.05 -1.51 1.49
N THR A 71 6.71 -2.01 0.46
CA THR A 71 8.03 -1.55 0.01
C THR A 71 8.20 -1.80 -1.48
N SER A 72 8.99 -0.98 -2.16
CA SER A 72 9.41 -1.22 -3.55
C SER A 72 10.60 -2.17 -3.68
N ASP A 73 11.21 -2.59 -2.56
CA ASP A 73 12.39 -3.48 -2.54
C ASP A 73 11.98 -4.92 -2.18
N THR A 74 12.10 -5.83 -3.15
CA THR A 74 11.82 -7.26 -2.96
C THR A 74 12.71 -7.92 -1.89
N GLN A 75 13.98 -7.51 -1.77
CA GLN A 75 14.89 -8.06 -0.75
C GLN A 75 14.49 -7.61 0.64
N LEU A 76 14.08 -6.33 0.77
CA LEU A 76 13.56 -5.81 2.03
C LEU A 76 12.27 -6.53 2.43
N ALA A 77 11.34 -6.74 1.49
CA ALA A 77 10.13 -7.51 1.74
C ALA A 77 10.42 -8.95 2.22
N ALA A 78 11.38 -9.64 1.59
CA ALA A 78 11.81 -10.97 2.00
C ALA A 78 12.47 -10.96 3.39
N LYS A 79 13.32 -9.97 3.70
CA LYS A 79 13.96 -9.79 5.01
C LYS A 79 12.92 -9.56 6.11
N LEU A 80 11.94 -8.68 5.86
CA LEU A 80 10.84 -8.41 6.77
C LEU A 80 9.98 -9.66 7.02
N THR A 81 9.69 -10.42 5.95
CA THR A 81 8.98 -11.70 6.05
C THR A 81 9.76 -12.71 6.90
N GLY A 82 11.08 -12.83 6.70
CA GLY A 82 11.95 -13.70 7.50
C GLY A 82 12.09 -13.27 8.96
N ARG A 83 11.80 -12.00 9.27
CA ARG A 83 11.83 -11.42 10.64
C ARG A 83 10.43 -11.09 11.17
N MET A 84 9.40 -11.83 10.73
CA MET A 84 8.00 -11.57 11.10
C MET A 84 7.74 -11.40 12.61
N PRO A 85 8.31 -12.22 13.52
CA PRO A 85 8.09 -12.03 14.96
C PRO A 85 8.58 -10.65 15.44
N MET A 86 9.77 -10.22 14.99
CA MET A 86 10.31 -8.91 15.33
C MET A 86 9.46 -7.78 14.77
N LEU A 87 9.02 -7.90 13.50
CA LEU A 87 8.17 -6.90 12.87
C LEU A 87 6.82 -6.78 13.59
N ARG A 88 6.25 -7.91 14.00
CA ARG A 88 5.01 -7.96 14.76
C ARG A 88 5.15 -7.28 16.11
N GLU A 89 6.20 -7.56 16.86
CA GLU A 89 6.46 -6.92 18.17
C GLU A 89 6.66 -5.41 18.03
N LEU A 90 7.46 -4.98 17.04
CA LEU A 90 7.67 -3.57 16.75
C LEU A 90 6.33 -2.87 16.51
N LEU A 91 5.51 -3.37 15.58
CA LEU A 91 4.25 -2.73 15.23
C LEU A 91 3.21 -2.86 16.36
N LEU A 92 3.16 -3.97 17.10
CA LEU A 92 2.26 -4.14 18.25
C LEU A 92 2.54 -3.10 19.33
N ALA A 93 3.81 -2.87 19.67
CA ALA A 93 4.20 -1.83 20.62
C ALA A 93 3.75 -0.44 20.15
N GLY A 94 3.88 -0.14 18.85
CA GLY A 94 3.42 1.14 18.30
C GLY A 94 1.91 1.29 18.31
N VAL A 95 1.17 0.21 18.01
CA VAL A 95 -0.30 0.20 18.11
C VAL A 95 -0.74 0.41 19.56
N ALA A 96 -0.04 -0.18 20.54
CA ALA A 96 -0.33 0.01 21.96
C ALA A 96 -0.04 1.44 22.44
N ASP A 97 1.08 2.02 22.01
CA ASP A 97 1.42 3.41 22.29
C ASP A 97 0.36 4.37 21.71
N PHE A 98 -0.01 4.16 20.44
CA PHE A 98 -1.06 4.93 19.78
C PHE A 98 -2.42 4.78 20.48
N ALA A 99 -2.82 3.55 20.82
CA ALA A 99 -4.11 3.29 21.47
C ALA A 99 -4.24 4.03 22.80
N ARG A 100 -3.14 4.16 23.55
CA ARG A 100 -3.11 4.92 24.80
C ARG A 100 -3.22 6.43 24.62
N LEU A 101 -2.67 6.97 23.53
CA LEU A 101 -2.54 8.42 23.33
C LEU A 101 -3.67 9.02 22.48
N HIS A 102 -4.24 8.23 21.57
CA HIS A 102 -5.08 8.74 20.49
C HIS A 102 -6.38 7.96 20.27
N ALA A 103 -6.52 6.76 20.81
CA ALA A 103 -7.74 5.98 20.63
C ALA A 103 -8.73 6.20 21.79
N MET A 104 -10.01 6.29 21.44
CA MET A 104 -11.13 6.28 22.37
C MET A 104 -12.21 5.36 21.80
N VAL A 105 -12.90 4.61 22.65
CA VAL A 105 -13.88 3.59 22.21
C VAL A 105 -15.07 4.19 21.46
N PHE A 106 -15.50 5.39 21.85
CA PHE A 106 -16.68 6.05 21.30
C PHE A 106 -16.33 7.20 20.36
N ALA A 107 -15.08 7.31 19.94
CA ALA A 107 -14.64 8.31 18.97
C ALA A 107 -14.07 7.63 17.72
N PRO A 108 -14.17 8.27 16.54
CA PRO A 108 -13.48 7.81 15.35
C PRO A 108 -11.97 7.73 15.59
N VAL A 109 -11.33 6.64 15.13
CA VAL A 109 -9.88 6.49 15.18
C VAL A 109 -9.29 6.91 13.84
N ASP A 110 -8.30 7.80 13.86
CA ASP A 110 -7.63 8.28 12.66
C ASP A 110 -6.60 7.24 12.14
N ALA A 111 -6.95 6.58 11.02
CA ALA A 111 -6.10 5.58 10.39
C ALA A 111 -4.83 6.18 9.77
N SER A 112 -4.87 7.42 9.29
CA SER A 112 -3.72 8.10 8.69
C SER A 112 -2.70 8.47 9.77
N LEU A 113 -3.19 8.97 10.91
CA LEU A 113 -2.34 9.25 12.06
C LEU A 113 -1.71 7.98 12.62
N LEU A 114 -2.47 6.87 12.69
CA LEU A 114 -1.92 5.57 13.09
C LEU A 114 -0.83 5.11 12.12
N ALA A 115 -1.07 5.19 10.80
CA ALA A 115 -0.09 4.80 9.80
C ALA A 115 1.20 5.62 9.93
N ALA A 116 1.09 6.95 10.05
CA ALA A 116 2.24 7.83 10.24
C ALA A 116 3.03 7.51 11.52
N HIS A 117 2.32 7.29 12.63
CA HIS A 117 2.94 6.91 13.91
C HIS A 117 3.72 5.58 13.81
N LEU A 118 3.19 4.61 13.07
CA LEU A 118 3.86 3.33 12.87
C LEU A 118 5.02 3.43 11.86
N ASP A 119 4.89 4.27 10.83
CA ASP A 119 5.95 4.54 9.86
C ASP A 119 7.20 5.09 10.53
N GLU A 120 7.05 6.07 11.42
CA GLU A 120 8.16 6.67 12.17
C GLU A 120 8.99 5.59 12.91
N ARG A 121 8.31 4.60 13.49
CA ARG A 121 8.95 3.50 14.24
C ARG A 121 9.55 2.46 13.29
N LEU A 122 8.91 2.21 12.16
CA LEU A 122 9.35 1.24 11.15
C LEU A 122 10.65 1.68 10.46
N GLN A 123 10.83 2.98 10.19
CA GLN A 123 11.97 3.48 9.42
C GLN A 123 13.34 3.11 10.00
N ALA A 124 13.45 2.94 11.32
CA ALA A 124 14.71 2.53 11.94
C ALA A 124 15.16 1.11 11.55
N GLU A 125 14.19 0.19 11.34
CA GLU A 125 14.46 -1.21 10.99
C GLU A 125 14.36 -1.47 9.48
N ALA A 126 13.51 -0.71 8.78
CA ALA A 126 13.23 -0.87 7.36
C ALA A 126 13.02 0.50 6.67
N PRO A 127 14.12 1.22 6.38
CA PRO A 127 14.06 2.47 5.63
C PRO A 127 13.38 2.28 4.27
N GLY A 128 12.44 3.17 3.93
CA GLY A 128 11.71 3.12 2.66
C GLY A 128 10.58 2.08 2.61
N ALA A 129 10.28 1.42 3.72
CA ALA A 129 9.05 0.65 3.88
C ALA A 129 7.96 1.51 4.55
N HIS A 130 6.70 1.26 4.21
CA HIS A 130 5.56 2.03 4.72
C HIS A 130 4.45 1.10 5.22
N VAL A 131 3.82 1.46 6.33
CA VAL A 131 2.68 0.79 6.90
C VAL A 131 1.42 1.19 6.14
N ARG A 132 0.58 0.18 5.88
CA ARG A 132 -0.75 0.32 5.30
C ARG A 132 -1.77 -0.25 6.27
N VAL A 133 -2.72 0.58 6.66
CA VAL A 133 -3.87 0.17 7.48
C VAL A 133 -4.94 -0.39 6.55
N ILE A 134 -5.25 -1.67 6.70
CA ILE A 134 -6.23 -2.38 5.87
C ILE A 134 -7.59 -2.37 6.55
N GLU A 135 -7.60 -2.66 7.84
CA GLU A 135 -8.79 -2.63 8.69
C GLU A 135 -8.44 -1.99 10.02
N LEU A 136 -9.35 -1.18 10.54
CA LEU A 136 -9.23 -0.52 11.83
C LEU A 136 -10.58 -0.53 12.52
N SER A 137 -10.64 -1.04 13.75
CA SER A 137 -11.85 -0.96 14.56
C SER A 137 -11.52 -0.75 16.03
N ALA A 138 -12.29 0.10 16.70
CA ALA A 138 -12.32 0.21 18.15
C ALA A 138 -13.61 -0.45 18.64
N ARG A 139 -13.49 -1.37 19.61
CA ARG A 139 -14.65 -2.08 20.17
C ARG A 139 -14.65 -2.00 21.69
N PRO A 140 -15.81 -1.77 22.33
CA PRO A 140 -15.96 -1.97 23.77
C PRO A 140 -15.62 -3.41 24.17
N GLN A 141 -15.17 -3.61 25.40
CA GLN A 141 -15.06 -4.94 26.02
C GLN A 141 -16.37 -5.37 26.67
#